data_AF-A0A6S4QSE9-F1
#
_entry.id   AF-A0A6S4QSE9-F1
#
_cell.length_a   1.000
_cell.length_b   1.000
_cell.length_c   1.000
_cell.angle_alpha   90.00
_cell.angle_beta   90.00
_cell.angle_gamma   90.00
#
_symmetry.space_group_name_H-M   'P 1'
#
loop_
_entity.id
_entity.type
_entity.pdbx_description
1 polymer ?
#
loop_
_entity_poly.entity_id
_entity_poly.type
_entity_poly.pdbx_seq_one_letter_code
_entity_poly.pdbx_strand_id
1 'polypeptide(L)'
;MKQALFPISADPLTYGHLNVIEKALTLCDDSLIIVLLDNYYKKSSLPLPKRLALTKKAIDYHFTTADTPHFAMNRSSQPLVKKIELVSWDGFLHDFMIERNIFTVIRGLRTTQDLSYERTIYSGYETQLKPLGLKPNVIYIMCDRTYQDISSSLVKKLALRGGTLTSLVPLPIKQSLEQTLRHQYKLIVTGSMGSGKSTLIPKLIANLKKANIEAHHIDMDSIVATLYEMIAQGEKPMLNQQLATYFSLKTPFSKQDIRKIIFAPNRPNPKKDLQFLQQTLAPYIHSAYKQIIATQQGLLLIEAPQVIEYDLLKESNGFVLNVHCSETERKKRLLQTRDLSKTELANREALTLSAKERLGLLKKSLSALNHGHLFSYDNSTPHAFTELSNLAKTIISKLNLKAISTERL
;
A
#
# COMPACT_ATOMS: atom_id res chain seq x y z
N MET A 1 7.80 -25.15 24.70
CA MET A 1 7.57 -26.32 23.83
C MET A 1 8.63 -26.30 22.74
N LYS A 2 9.30 -27.42 22.41
CA LYS A 2 10.40 -27.41 21.43
C LYS A 2 9.97 -26.94 20.03
N GLN A 3 9.04 -27.66 19.39
CA GLN A 3 8.57 -27.34 18.05
C GLN A 3 7.04 -27.35 17.97
N ALA A 4 6.47 -26.52 17.11
CA ALA A 4 5.04 -26.51 16.82
C ALA A 4 4.75 -26.22 15.35
N LEU A 5 3.65 -26.78 14.84
CA LEU A 5 3.12 -26.51 13.51
C LEU A 5 2.12 -25.35 13.55
N PHE A 6 2.23 -24.44 12.59
CA PHE A 6 1.24 -23.40 12.32
C PHE A 6 0.70 -23.57 10.90
N PRO A 7 -0.29 -24.45 10.69
CA PRO A 7 -0.86 -24.65 9.37
C PRO A 7 -1.63 -23.40 8.94
N ILE A 8 -1.60 -23.03 7.67
CA ILE A 8 -2.29 -21.85 7.14
C ILE A 8 -2.46 -21.97 5.62
N SER A 9 -3.49 -21.36 5.03
CA SER A 9 -3.56 -21.22 3.58
C SER A 9 -2.69 -20.08 3.04
N ALA A 10 -2.55 -18.97 3.78
CA ALA A 10 -1.82 -17.77 3.37
C ALA A 10 -2.24 -17.26 1.97
N ASP A 11 -3.55 -17.25 1.68
CA ASP A 11 -4.15 -16.79 0.41
C ASP A 11 -5.04 -15.54 0.58
N PRO A 12 -4.48 -14.36 0.90
CA PRO A 12 -3.08 -14.08 1.26
C PRO A 12 -2.82 -14.14 2.77
N LEU A 13 -1.55 -14.08 3.19
CA LEU A 13 -1.15 -13.77 4.57
C LEU A 13 -1.62 -12.36 4.96
N THR A 14 -2.10 -12.18 6.18
CA THR A 14 -2.66 -10.91 6.70
C THR A 14 -2.06 -10.53 8.05
N TYR A 15 -2.30 -9.31 8.52
CA TYR A 15 -1.87 -8.92 9.87
C TYR A 15 -2.53 -9.74 10.98
N GLY A 16 -3.74 -10.28 10.76
CA GLY A 16 -4.36 -11.22 11.70
C GLY A 16 -3.54 -12.51 11.87
N HIS A 17 -2.99 -13.03 10.76
CA HIS A 17 -2.11 -14.20 10.83
C HIS A 17 -0.77 -13.87 11.51
N LEU A 18 -0.17 -12.73 11.18
CA LEU A 18 1.09 -12.28 11.78
C LEU A 18 0.97 -12.07 13.28
N ASN A 19 -0.15 -11.53 13.75
CA ASN A 19 -0.43 -11.41 15.18
C ASN A 19 -0.38 -12.76 15.90
N VAL A 20 -0.96 -13.80 15.31
CA VAL A 20 -0.94 -15.13 15.91
C VAL A 20 0.44 -15.77 15.80
N ILE A 21 1.15 -15.57 14.69
CA ILE A 21 2.53 -16.06 14.52
C ILE A 21 3.45 -15.48 15.60
N GLU A 22 3.36 -14.17 15.89
CA GLU A 22 4.14 -13.56 16.96
C GLU A 22 3.86 -14.17 18.32
N LYS A 23 2.58 -14.36 18.67
CA LYS A 23 2.20 -15.02 19.93
C LYS A 23 2.64 -16.48 19.96
N ALA A 24 2.59 -17.18 18.85
CA ALA A 24 3.03 -18.56 18.75
C ALA A 24 4.55 -18.68 18.96
N LEU A 25 5.33 -17.73 18.46
CA LEU A 25 6.79 -17.70 18.62
C LEU A 25 7.24 -17.55 20.08
N THR A 26 6.44 -16.93 20.95
CA THR A 26 6.76 -16.84 22.38
C THR A 26 6.51 -18.15 23.14
N LEU A 27 5.74 -19.06 22.55
CA LEU A 27 5.44 -20.38 23.13
C LEU A 27 6.41 -21.49 22.67
N CYS A 28 7.18 -21.21 21.60
CA CYS A 28 8.11 -22.14 20.99
C CYS A 28 9.55 -21.86 21.43
N ASP A 29 10.22 -22.89 21.95
CA ASP A 29 11.61 -22.83 22.39
C ASP A 29 12.55 -22.87 21.17
N ASP A 30 12.36 -23.85 20.27
CA ASP A 30 13.24 -24.09 19.12
C ASP A 30 12.66 -23.49 17.82
N SER A 31 11.51 -23.98 17.34
CA SER A 31 10.98 -23.58 16.03
C SER A 31 9.45 -23.57 15.92
N LEU A 32 8.94 -22.59 15.16
CA LEU A 32 7.57 -22.55 14.66
C LEU A 32 7.57 -22.84 13.16
N ILE A 33 6.97 -23.96 12.77
CA ILE A 33 6.92 -24.40 11.37
C ILE A 33 5.59 -23.94 10.77
N ILE A 34 5.64 -22.91 9.93
CA ILE A 34 4.48 -22.42 9.20
C ILE A 34 4.27 -23.33 7.98
N VAL A 35 3.17 -24.09 7.99
CA VAL A 35 2.85 -25.06 6.95
C VAL A 35 1.78 -24.48 6.03
N LEU A 36 2.16 -24.14 4.81
CA LEU A 36 1.22 -23.71 3.78
C LEU A 36 0.52 -24.92 3.19
N LEU A 37 -0.79 -25.02 3.44
CA LEU A 37 -1.66 -26.03 2.87
C LEU A 37 -2.46 -25.41 1.72
N ASP A 38 -2.72 -26.19 0.67
CA ASP A 38 -3.75 -25.82 -0.30
C ASP A 38 -5.11 -26.30 0.18
N ASN A 39 -6.15 -25.52 -0.10
CA ASN A 39 -7.51 -25.96 0.14
C ASN A 39 -8.09 -26.35 -1.22
N TYR A 40 -8.05 -27.64 -1.53
CA TYR A 40 -8.54 -28.19 -2.81
C TYR A 40 -9.99 -27.78 -3.15
N TYR A 41 -10.82 -27.48 -2.15
CA TYR A 41 -12.20 -27.05 -2.35
C TYR A 41 -12.36 -25.53 -2.57
N LYS A 42 -11.30 -24.74 -2.39
CA LYS A 42 -11.32 -23.28 -2.61
C LYS A 42 -10.39 -22.95 -3.76
N LYS A 43 -10.90 -22.23 -4.75
CA LYS A 43 -10.05 -21.65 -5.81
C LYS A 43 -9.09 -20.62 -5.17
N SER A 44 -7.84 -21.03 -4.96
CA SER A 44 -6.78 -20.17 -4.43
C SER A 44 -6.52 -19.01 -5.39
N SER A 45 -6.45 -17.79 -4.85
CA SER A 45 -6.19 -16.60 -5.66
C SER A 45 -4.72 -16.47 -6.08
N LEU A 46 -3.83 -17.12 -5.32
CA LEU A 46 -2.41 -17.17 -5.56
C LEU A 46 -1.95 -18.63 -5.60
N PRO A 47 -1.16 -19.04 -6.62
CA PRO A 47 -0.57 -20.38 -6.66
C PRO A 47 0.31 -20.65 -5.43
N LEU A 48 0.40 -21.91 -5.00
CA LEU A 48 1.15 -22.31 -3.80
C LEU A 48 2.62 -21.82 -3.78
N PRO A 49 3.43 -21.95 -4.87
CA PRO A 49 4.80 -21.42 -4.87
C PRO A 49 4.85 -19.90 -4.67
N LYS A 50 3.86 -19.18 -5.23
CA LYS A 50 3.74 -17.73 -5.07
C LYS A 50 3.33 -17.37 -3.64
N ARG A 51 2.42 -18.11 -3.01
CA ARG A 51 2.05 -17.94 -1.60
C ARG A 51 3.24 -18.14 -0.68
N LEU A 52 4.04 -19.18 -0.90
CA LEU A 52 5.25 -19.45 -0.12
C LEU A 52 6.25 -18.28 -0.20
N ALA A 53 6.60 -17.86 -1.42
CA ALA A 53 7.51 -16.74 -1.62
C ALA A 53 6.99 -15.43 -1.03
N LEU A 54 5.69 -15.17 -1.13
CA LEU A 54 5.06 -13.98 -0.58
C LEU A 54 4.99 -14.01 0.94
N THR A 55 4.67 -15.16 1.54
CA THR A 55 4.66 -15.33 3.00
C THR A 55 6.04 -15.08 3.58
N LYS A 56 7.09 -15.62 2.95
CA LYS A 56 8.48 -15.33 3.34
C LYS A 56 8.77 -13.83 3.32
N LYS A 57 8.51 -13.15 2.19
CA LYS A 57 8.70 -11.70 2.06
C LYS A 57 7.89 -10.90 3.07
N ALA A 58 6.67 -11.33 3.37
CA ALA A 58 5.78 -10.66 4.30
C ALA A 58 6.26 -10.78 5.75
N ILE A 59 6.75 -11.96 6.15
CA ILE A 59 7.39 -12.20 7.44
C ILE A 59 8.67 -11.35 7.55
N ASP A 60 9.55 -11.43 6.56
CA ASP A 60 10.79 -10.64 6.53
C ASP A 60 10.48 -9.14 6.66
N TYR A 61 9.53 -8.62 5.87
CA TYR A 61 9.07 -7.23 5.95
C TYR A 61 8.54 -6.88 7.34
N HIS A 62 7.67 -7.72 7.90
CA HIS A 62 7.01 -7.48 9.18
C HIS A 62 8.00 -7.35 10.34
N PHE A 63 9.04 -8.19 10.36
CA PHE A 63 10.01 -8.18 11.46
C PHE A 63 11.22 -7.25 11.24
N THR A 64 11.46 -6.77 10.02
CA THR A 64 12.62 -5.91 9.69
C THR A 64 12.28 -4.44 9.49
N THR A 65 11.01 -4.09 9.30
CA THR A 65 10.59 -2.71 9.05
C THR A 65 10.02 -2.04 10.30
N ALA A 66 10.10 -0.71 10.35
CA ALA A 66 9.48 0.10 11.40
C ALA A 66 8.08 0.62 11.03
N ASP A 67 7.56 0.24 9.84
CA ASP A 67 6.32 0.77 9.25
C ASP A 67 5.07 -0.08 9.58
N THR A 68 5.16 -1.01 10.53
CA THR A 68 3.99 -1.78 11.00
C THR A 68 3.08 -0.87 11.84
N PRO A 69 1.89 -0.47 11.34
CA PRO A 69 1.13 0.63 11.96
C PRO A 69 0.53 0.31 13.33
N HIS A 70 0.62 -0.96 13.79
CA HIS A 70 -0.20 -1.47 14.88
C HIS A 70 0.53 -2.45 15.81
N PHE A 71 1.80 -2.78 15.54
CA PHE A 71 2.57 -3.69 16.39
C PHE A 71 3.54 -2.90 17.26
N ALA A 72 3.20 -2.78 18.54
CA ALA A 72 4.04 -2.21 19.59
C ALA A 72 5.14 -3.17 20.08
N MET A 73 5.31 -4.35 19.45
CA MET A 73 6.47 -5.18 19.75
C MET A 73 7.73 -4.47 19.28
N ASN A 74 8.51 -4.03 20.26
CA ASN A 74 9.85 -3.47 20.08
C ASN A 74 10.70 -4.37 19.15
N ARG A 75 11.68 -3.78 18.47
CA ARG A 75 12.68 -4.47 17.62
C ARG A 75 13.35 -5.71 18.27
N SER A 76 13.14 -5.92 19.57
CA SER A 76 13.48 -7.11 20.35
C SER A 76 12.88 -8.44 19.83
N SER A 77 11.93 -8.44 18.89
CA SER A 77 11.40 -9.67 18.27
C SER A 77 12.20 -10.17 17.06
N GLN A 78 13.17 -9.41 16.54
CA GLN A 78 14.03 -9.85 15.43
C GLN A 78 14.74 -11.20 15.66
N PRO A 79 15.20 -11.54 16.88
CA PRO A 79 15.78 -12.86 17.16
C PRO A 79 14.77 -14.01 16.94
N LEU A 80 13.46 -13.76 17.13
CA LEU A 80 12.42 -14.78 17.02
C LEU A 80 12.17 -15.22 15.58
N VAL A 81 12.47 -14.37 14.59
CA VAL A 81 12.33 -14.72 13.15
C VAL A 81 13.15 -15.95 12.79
N LYS A 82 14.32 -16.12 13.43
CA LYS A 82 15.20 -17.27 13.18
C LYS A 82 14.56 -18.61 13.59
N LYS A 83 13.51 -18.58 14.42
CA LYS A 83 12.73 -19.76 14.81
C LYS A 83 11.68 -20.15 13.77
N ILE A 84 11.43 -19.33 12.76
CA ILE A 84 10.41 -19.62 11.74
C ILE A 84 10.99 -20.55 10.67
N GLU A 85 10.41 -21.73 10.53
CA GLU A 85 10.56 -22.56 9.33
C GLU A 85 9.31 -22.37 8.45
N LEU A 86 9.48 -22.18 7.15
CA LEU A 86 8.37 -22.01 6.22
C LEU A 86 8.40 -23.14 5.20
N VAL A 87 7.32 -23.91 5.15
CA VAL A 87 7.17 -25.05 4.23
C VAL A 87 5.81 -25.00 3.55
N SER A 88 5.73 -25.60 2.36
CA SER A 88 4.46 -25.94 1.71
C SER A 88 4.28 -27.44 1.76
N TRP A 89 3.06 -27.90 2.00
CA TRP A 89 2.72 -29.31 2.02
C TRP A 89 1.52 -29.56 1.10
N ASP A 90 1.67 -30.59 0.27
CA ASP A 90 0.62 -31.04 -0.63
C ASP A 90 0.03 -32.35 -0.10
N GLY A 91 -1.06 -32.26 0.66
CA GLY A 91 -1.67 -33.39 1.33
C GLY A 91 -2.38 -32.99 2.63
N PHE A 92 -2.79 -33.97 3.43
CA PHE A 92 -3.41 -33.69 4.72
C PHE A 92 -2.35 -33.34 5.76
N LEU A 93 -2.73 -32.47 6.71
CA LEU A 93 -1.81 -32.05 7.77
C LEU A 93 -1.38 -33.21 8.67
N HIS A 94 -2.23 -34.21 8.91
CA HIS A 94 -1.88 -35.34 9.77
C HIS A 94 -0.77 -36.21 9.17
N ASP A 95 -0.70 -36.35 7.85
CA ASP A 95 0.42 -37.02 7.16
C ASP A 95 1.73 -36.27 7.41
N PHE A 96 1.69 -34.94 7.30
CA PHE A 96 2.85 -34.10 7.60
C PHE A 96 3.28 -34.19 9.08
N MET A 97 2.32 -34.32 10.01
CA MET A 97 2.62 -34.54 11.44
C MET A 97 3.39 -35.84 11.65
N ILE A 98 2.98 -36.92 10.96
CA ILE A 98 3.65 -38.23 11.02
C ILE A 98 5.06 -38.11 10.43
N GLU A 99 5.19 -37.55 9.22
CA GLU A 99 6.47 -37.44 8.51
C GLU A 99 7.51 -36.64 9.31
N ARG A 100 7.09 -35.51 9.90
CA ARG A 100 7.99 -34.66 10.70
C ARG A 100 8.11 -35.09 12.16
N ASN A 101 7.28 -36.02 12.62
CA ASN A 101 7.16 -36.41 14.03
C ASN A 101 6.86 -35.22 14.97
N ILE A 102 5.93 -34.34 14.55
CA ILE A 102 5.52 -33.13 15.30
C ILE A 102 4.00 -33.09 15.41
N PHE A 103 3.50 -33.18 16.64
CA PHE A 103 2.06 -33.25 16.92
C PHE A 103 1.50 -32.02 17.64
N THR A 104 2.35 -31.09 18.05
CA THR A 104 1.90 -29.80 18.60
C THR A 104 1.49 -28.87 17.47
N VAL A 105 0.23 -28.41 17.49
CA VAL A 105 -0.33 -27.55 16.47
C VAL A 105 -0.87 -26.27 17.11
N ILE A 106 -0.49 -25.12 16.58
CA ILE A 106 -1.00 -23.82 17.03
C ILE A 106 -1.99 -23.28 15.99
N ARG A 107 -3.17 -22.84 16.46
CA ARG A 107 -4.21 -22.25 15.62
C ARG A 107 -4.70 -20.92 16.13
N GLY A 108 -4.79 -19.97 15.22
CA GLY A 108 -5.38 -18.67 15.46
C GLY A 108 -6.91 -18.73 15.40
N LEU A 109 -7.56 -18.11 16.37
CA LEU A 109 -9.01 -17.95 16.40
C LEU A 109 -9.36 -16.47 16.38
N ARG A 110 -10.37 -16.09 15.59
CA ARG A 110 -10.92 -14.72 15.60
C ARG A 110 -12.21 -14.65 16.40
N THR A 111 -12.99 -15.73 16.38
CA THR A 111 -14.28 -15.84 17.07
C THR A 111 -14.47 -17.24 17.66
N THR A 112 -15.51 -17.40 18.48
CA THR A 112 -15.95 -18.70 18.99
C THR A 112 -16.44 -19.65 17.89
N GLN A 113 -16.90 -19.12 16.75
CA GLN A 113 -17.30 -19.93 15.59
C GLN A 113 -16.09 -20.55 14.88
N ASP A 114 -14.96 -19.84 14.83
CA ASP A 114 -13.72 -20.43 14.29
C ASP A 114 -13.32 -21.66 15.14
N LEU A 115 -13.50 -21.62 16.47
CA LEU A 115 -13.15 -22.74 17.36
C LEU A 115 -13.92 -24.02 17.04
N SER A 116 -15.24 -23.94 16.82
CA SER A 116 -16.05 -25.14 16.54
C SER A 116 -15.66 -25.79 15.22
N TYR A 117 -15.40 -24.98 14.18
CA TYR A 117 -14.91 -25.45 12.90
C TYR A 117 -13.54 -26.14 13.03
N GLU A 118 -12.58 -25.49 13.70
CA GLU A 118 -11.25 -26.05 13.89
C GLU A 118 -11.26 -27.35 14.72
N ARG A 119 -12.03 -27.40 15.82
CA ARG A 119 -12.17 -28.61 16.63
C ARG A 119 -12.66 -29.80 15.82
N THR A 120 -13.58 -29.57 14.88
CA THR A 120 -14.09 -30.62 13.98
C THR A 120 -12.97 -31.19 13.10
N ILE A 121 -12.13 -30.32 12.53
CA ILE A 121 -10.98 -30.74 11.71
C ILE A 121 -10.00 -31.59 12.54
N TYR A 122 -9.59 -31.10 13.71
CA TYR A 122 -8.60 -31.81 14.52
C TYR A 122 -9.11 -33.11 15.14
N SER A 123 -10.41 -33.20 15.44
CA SER A 123 -11.03 -34.47 15.84
C SER A 123 -10.98 -35.52 14.70
N GLY A 124 -11.15 -35.06 13.45
CA GLY A 124 -10.92 -35.89 12.26
C GLY A 124 -9.47 -36.39 12.18
N TYR A 125 -8.49 -35.51 12.39
CA TYR A 125 -7.06 -35.89 12.41
C TYR A 125 -6.72 -36.83 13.56
N GLU A 126 -7.27 -36.64 14.75
CA GLU A 126 -7.09 -37.55 15.89
C GLU A 126 -7.58 -38.96 15.55
N THR A 127 -8.71 -39.08 14.85
CA THR A 127 -9.25 -40.37 14.40
C THR A 127 -8.26 -41.11 13.48
N GLN A 128 -7.58 -40.39 12.57
CA GLN A 128 -6.59 -40.96 11.67
C GLN A 128 -5.27 -41.33 12.37
N LEU A 129 -4.89 -40.58 13.40
CA LEU A 129 -3.64 -40.78 14.15
C LEU A 129 -3.76 -41.87 15.24
N LYS A 130 -4.98 -42.15 15.70
CA LYS A 130 -5.27 -43.10 16.79
C LYS A 130 -4.70 -44.52 16.58
N PRO A 131 -4.75 -45.13 15.37
CA PRO A 131 -4.17 -46.46 15.14
C PRO A 131 -2.65 -46.52 15.40
N LEU A 132 -1.96 -45.38 15.30
CA LEU A 132 -0.53 -45.25 15.57
C LEU A 132 -0.23 -44.92 17.05
N GLY A 133 -1.26 -44.81 17.91
CA GLY A 133 -1.10 -44.35 19.29
C GLY A 133 -0.78 -42.86 19.41
N LEU A 134 -1.03 -42.08 18.37
CA LEU A 134 -0.68 -40.65 18.27
C LEU A 134 -1.95 -39.79 18.37
N LYS A 135 -1.78 -38.53 18.82
CA LYS A 135 -2.85 -37.53 18.84
C LYS A 135 -2.31 -36.10 18.64
N PRO A 136 -3.06 -35.20 18.00
CA PRO A 136 -2.67 -33.81 17.88
C PRO A 136 -2.83 -33.08 19.22
N ASN A 137 -1.81 -32.32 19.63
CA ASN A 137 -1.86 -31.39 20.76
C ASN A 137 -2.15 -29.97 20.24
N VAL A 138 -3.43 -29.60 20.18
CA VAL A 138 -3.87 -28.36 19.53
C VAL A 138 -4.00 -27.22 20.55
N ILE A 139 -3.27 -26.14 20.31
CA ILE A 139 -3.28 -24.91 21.10
C ILE A 139 -3.98 -23.83 20.31
N TYR A 140 -5.05 -23.28 20.88
CA TYR A 140 -5.79 -22.19 20.28
C TYR A 140 -5.36 -20.85 20.85
N ILE A 141 -5.02 -19.91 19.99
CA ILE A 141 -4.61 -18.55 20.35
C ILE A 141 -5.63 -17.57 19.78
N MET A 142 -6.19 -16.73 20.65
CA MET A 142 -7.05 -15.64 20.21
C MET A 142 -6.24 -14.54 19.54
N CYS A 143 -6.68 -14.14 18.35
CA CYS A 143 -6.20 -12.96 17.65
C CYS A 143 -6.58 -11.70 18.45
N ASP A 144 -5.72 -10.68 18.48
CA ASP A 144 -6.05 -9.41 19.12
C ASP A 144 -7.24 -8.74 18.43
N ARG A 145 -8.06 -8.04 19.23
CA ARG A 145 -9.31 -7.41 18.80
C ARG A 145 -9.13 -6.53 17.55
N THR A 146 -8.02 -5.82 17.45
CA THR A 146 -7.67 -4.96 16.31
C THR A 146 -7.58 -5.72 14.97
N TYR A 147 -7.31 -7.02 14.99
CA TYR A 147 -7.09 -7.82 13.77
C TYR A 147 -8.11 -8.95 13.57
N GLN A 148 -9.05 -9.16 14.50
CA GLN A 148 -10.05 -10.23 14.44
C GLN A 148 -10.91 -10.18 13.17
N ASP A 149 -11.20 -8.99 12.65
CA ASP A 149 -12.03 -8.81 11.45
C ASP A 149 -11.26 -9.01 10.13
N ILE A 150 -9.93 -9.18 10.19
CA ILE A 150 -9.07 -9.24 9.00
C ILE A 150 -8.99 -10.67 8.46
N SER A 151 -9.99 -11.06 7.68
CA SER A 151 -9.96 -12.32 6.92
C SER A 151 -9.29 -12.18 5.55
N SER A 152 -8.61 -13.23 5.07
CA SER A 152 -8.09 -13.28 3.70
C SER A 152 -9.20 -13.09 2.66
N SER A 153 -10.42 -13.57 2.93
CA SER A 153 -11.58 -13.36 2.06
C SER A 153 -11.99 -11.88 1.96
N LEU A 154 -12.00 -11.15 3.07
CA LEU A 154 -12.25 -9.70 3.08
C LEU A 154 -11.17 -8.96 2.29
N VAL A 155 -9.89 -9.29 2.56
CA VAL A 155 -8.75 -8.71 1.84
C VAL A 155 -8.88 -8.90 0.33
N LYS A 156 -9.21 -10.11 -0.13
CA LYS A 156 -9.41 -10.39 -1.56
C LYS A 156 -10.56 -9.60 -2.16
N LYS A 157 -11.70 -9.51 -1.48
CA LYS A 157 -12.86 -8.70 -1.92
C LYS A 157 -12.51 -7.23 -2.05
N LEU A 158 -11.77 -6.67 -1.08
CA LEU A 158 -11.30 -5.29 -1.13
C LEU A 158 -10.29 -5.10 -2.26
N ALA A 159 -9.31 -6.00 -2.38
CA ALA A 159 -8.29 -5.95 -3.43
C ALA A 159 -8.91 -5.93 -4.82
N LEU A 160 -9.89 -6.80 -5.10
CA LEU A 160 -10.59 -6.82 -6.40
C LEU A 160 -11.29 -5.50 -6.72
N ARG A 161 -11.79 -4.78 -5.71
CA ARG A 161 -12.49 -3.50 -5.86
C ARG A 161 -11.59 -2.26 -5.69
N GLY A 162 -10.27 -2.43 -5.62
CA GLY A 162 -9.35 -1.31 -5.44
C GLY A 162 -9.45 -0.68 -4.05
N GLY A 163 -9.96 -1.42 -3.07
CA GLY A 163 -10.01 -1.03 -1.68
C GLY A 163 -8.61 -0.88 -1.07
N THR A 164 -8.55 -0.15 0.03
CA THR A 164 -7.29 0.11 0.75
C THR A 164 -6.87 -1.13 1.53
N LEU A 165 -5.66 -1.61 1.31
CA LEU A 165 -5.15 -2.84 1.94
C LEU A 165 -4.05 -2.58 3.00
N THR A 166 -3.58 -1.34 3.09
CA THR A 166 -2.42 -0.92 3.89
C THR A 166 -2.48 -1.35 5.36
N SER A 167 -3.67 -1.30 5.97
CA SER A 167 -3.91 -1.71 7.36
C SER A 167 -4.31 -3.18 7.53
N LEU A 168 -4.38 -3.95 6.43
CA LEU A 168 -4.89 -5.33 6.43
C LEU A 168 -3.79 -6.35 6.14
N VAL A 169 -2.80 -5.98 5.33
CA VAL A 169 -1.72 -6.85 4.92
C VAL A 169 -0.39 -6.11 4.84
N PRO A 170 0.75 -6.83 4.98
CA PRO A 170 2.07 -6.28 4.68
C PRO A 170 2.20 -5.73 3.25
N LEU A 171 3.08 -4.75 3.05
CA LEU A 171 3.29 -4.09 1.76
C LEU A 171 3.59 -5.07 0.59
N PRO A 172 4.45 -6.10 0.75
CA PRO A 172 4.70 -7.07 -0.32
C PRO A 172 3.44 -7.84 -0.74
N ILE A 173 2.54 -8.11 0.20
CA ILE A 173 1.25 -8.75 -0.07
C ILE A 173 0.34 -7.80 -0.83
N LYS A 174 0.19 -6.55 -0.35
CA LYS A 174 -0.59 -5.51 -1.04
C LYS A 174 -0.16 -5.38 -2.50
N GLN A 175 1.13 -5.18 -2.74
CA GLN A 175 1.70 -5.04 -4.07
C GLN A 175 1.35 -6.26 -4.95
N SER A 176 1.55 -7.47 -4.45
CA SER A 176 1.26 -8.68 -5.22
C SER A 176 -0.23 -8.84 -5.54
N LEU A 177 -1.12 -8.46 -4.63
CA LEU A 177 -2.58 -8.53 -4.86
C LEU A 177 -2.99 -7.53 -5.94
N GLU A 178 -2.51 -6.29 -5.89
CA GLU A 178 -2.78 -5.27 -6.92
C GLU A 178 -2.28 -5.74 -8.30
N GLN A 179 -1.08 -6.33 -8.37
CA GLN A 179 -0.52 -6.86 -9.62
C GLN A 179 -1.24 -8.10 -10.14
N THR A 180 -1.69 -9.00 -9.26
CA THR A 180 -2.27 -10.29 -9.67
C THR A 180 -3.76 -10.17 -9.97
N LEU A 181 -4.50 -9.45 -9.13
CA LEU A 181 -5.96 -9.39 -9.19
C LEU A 181 -6.47 -8.21 -10.03
N ARG A 182 -5.70 -7.12 -10.13
CA ARG A 182 -6.09 -5.94 -10.90
C ARG A 182 -5.17 -5.65 -12.08
N HIS A 183 -4.03 -6.33 -12.19
CA HIS A 183 -2.98 -6.03 -13.16
C HIS A 183 -2.49 -4.57 -13.07
N GLN A 184 -2.47 -4.02 -11.86
CA GLN A 184 -2.07 -2.63 -11.61
C GLN A 184 -0.70 -2.55 -10.97
N TYR A 185 0.09 -1.62 -11.48
CA TYR A 185 1.36 -1.18 -10.91
C TYR A 185 1.23 0.30 -10.60
N LYS A 186 1.73 0.76 -9.46
CA LYS A 186 1.56 2.16 -9.03
C LYS A 186 2.93 2.80 -8.90
N LEU A 187 3.09 3.97 -9.50
CA LEU A 187 4.29 4.79 -9.39
C LEU A 187 3.85 6.23 -9.16
N ILE A 188 4.24 6.80 -8.03
CA ILE A 188 3.97 8.20 -7.76
C ILE A 188 4.97 9.07 -8.48
N VAL A 189 4.50 10.12 -9.16
CA VAL A 189 5.33 11.14 -9.79
C VAL A 189 5.22 12.41 -8.97
N THR A 190 6.36 12.88 -8.45
CA THR A 190 6.44 14.06 -7.60
C THR A 190 7.58 14.97 -8.01
N GLY A 191 7.59 16.20 -7.49
CA GLY A 191 8.56 17.23 -7.84
C GLY A 191 8.01 18.61 -7.55
N SER A 192 8.89 19.60 -7.47
CA SER A 192 8.51 20.99 -7.19
C SER A 192 7.53 21.56 -8.23
N MET A 193 6.78 22.58 -7.85
CA MET A 193 5.91 23.29 -8.79
C MET A 193 6.76 23.89 -9.92
N GLY A 194 6.37 23.67 -11.17
CA GLY A 194 7.16 24.10 -12.35
C GLY A 194 8.26 23.11 -12.78
N SER A 195 8.39 21.94 -12.13
CA SER A 195 9.39 20.94 -12.53
C SER A 195 9.12 20.24 -13.87
N GLY A 196 7.94 20.46 -14.47
CA GLY A 196 7.56 19.90 -15.78
C GLY A 196 7.03 18.46 -15.72
N LYS A 197 6.46 18.03 -14.59
CA LYS A 197 5.80 16.71 -14.46
C LYS A 197 4.72 16.48 -15.52
N SER A 198 3.81 17.44 -15.67
CA SER A 198 2.68 17.35 -16.60
C SER A 198 3.10 17.27 -18.07
N THR A 199 4.32 17.74 -18.41
CA THR A 199 4.89 17.58 -19.77
C THR A 199 5.75 16.32 -19.91
N LEU A 200 6.34 15.83 -18.81
CA LEU A 200 7.14 14.62 -18.76
C LEU A 200 6.30 13.35 -18.87
N ILE A 201 5.21 13.27 -18.11
CA ILE A 201 4.37 12.07 -17.98
C ILE A 201 3.85 11.58 -19.35
N PRO A 202 3.27 12.43 -20.23
CA PRO A 202 2.82 11.99 -21.55
C PRO A 202 3.96 11.41 -22.40
N LYS A 203 5.16 12.00 -22.34
CA LYS A 203 6.34 11.49 -23.06
C LYS A 203 6.81 10.15 -22.52
N LEU A 204 6.74 9.95 -21.20
CA LEU A 204 7.09 8.70 -20.55
C LEU A 204 6.09 7.60 -20.93
N ILE A 205 4.79 7.89 -20.93
CA ILE A 205 3.73 6.97 -21.40
C ILE A 205 3.98 6.57 -22.85
N ALA A 206 4.32 7.53 -23.73
CA ALA A 206 4.63 7.22 -25.12
C ALA A 206 5.85 6.27 -25.26
N ASN A 207 6.86 6.38 -24.39
CA ASN A 207 8.00 5.46 -24.38
C ASN A 207 7.65 4.08 -23.82
N LEU A 208 6.84 4.01 -22.77
CA LEU A 208 6.33 2.75 -22.22
C LEU A 208 5.48 2.00 -23.25
N LYS A 209 4.65 2.72 -24.01
CA LYS A 209 3.85 2.16 -25.10
C LYS A 209 4.71 1.52 -26.20
N LYS A 210 5.87 2.11 -26.53
CA LYS A 210 6.84 1.50 -27.47
C LYS A 210 7.39 0.16 -26.98
N ALA A 211 7.40 -0.08 -25.66
CA ALA A 211 7.76 -1.35 -25.03
C ALA A 211 6.54 -2.26 -24.76
N ASN A 212 5.38 -1.96 -25.36
CA ASN A 212 4.11 -2.67 -25.16
C ASN A 212 3.64 -2.70 -23.68
N ILE A 213 3.94 -1.64 -22.93
CA ILE A 213 3.50 -1.45 -21.54
C ILE A 213 2.36 -0.44 -21.52
N GLU A 214 1.20 -0.86 -21.02
CA GLU A 214 0.08 0.04 -20.76
C GLU A 214 0.40 0.95 -19.57
N ALA A 215 0.15 2.24 -19.72
CA ALA A 215 0.37 3.21 -18.66
C ALA A 215 -0.66 4.35 -18.71
N HIS A 216 -1.10 4.80 -17.54
CA HIS A 216 -2.16 5.80 -17.36
C HIS A 216 -1.67 6.93 -16.46
N HIS A 217 -2.04 8.16 -16.78
CA HIS A 217 -1.77 9.34 -15.95
C HIS A 217 -2.96 9.57 -15.02
N ILE A 218 -2.69 9.63 -13.71
CA ILE A 218 -3.67 9.98 -12.69
C ILE A 218 -3.25 11.31 -12.05
N ASP A 219 -3.94 12.39 -12.40
CA ASP A 219 -3.69 13.71 -11.83
C ASP A 219 -4.55 13.95 -10.57
N MET A 220 -3.90 13.92 -9.41
CA MET A 220 -4.58 14.16 -8.13
C MET A 220 -5.09 15.60 -7.99
N ASP A 221 -4.43 16.59 -8.61
CA ASP A 221 -4.89 17.98 -8.57
C ASP A 221 -6.20 18.15 -9.35
N SER A 222 -6.34 17.44 -10.48
CA SER A 222 -7.59 17.37 -11.24
C SER A 222 -8.72 16.75 -10.43
N ILE A 223 -8.47 15.65 -9.70
CA ILE A 223 -9.47 15.01 -8.83
C ILE A 223 -9.97 16.00 -7.77
N VAL A 224 -9.05 16.74 -7.15
CA VAL A 224 -9.40 17.77 -6.16
C VAL A 224 -10.21 18.90 -6.81
N ALA A 225 -9.85 19.35 -8.01
CA ALA A 225 -10.59 20.38 -8.73
C ALA A 225 -12.04 19.96 -9.01
N THR A 226 -12.24 18.77 -9.58
CA THR A 226 -13.58 18.19 -9.81
C THR A 226 -14.38 18.07 -8.52
N LEU A 227 -13.75 17.66 -7.42
CA LEU A 227 -14.43 17.60 -6.12
C LEU A 227 -14.95 18.97 -5.67
N TYR A 228 -14.20 20.05 -5.90
CA TYR A 228 -14.64 21.41 -5.59
C TYR A 228 -15.79 21.88 -6.49
N GLU A 229 -15.80 21.49 -7.76
CA GLU A 229 -16.93 21.76 -8.67
C GLU A 229 -18.21 21.08 -8.18
N MET A 230 -18.12 19.80 -7.79
CA MET A 230 -19.24 19.05 -7.19
C MET A 230 -19.74 19.69 -5.89
N ILE A 231 -18.84 20.22 -5.04
CA ILE A 231 -19.23 20.95 -3.82
C ILE A 231 -20.01 22.21 -4.18
N ALA A 232 -19.52 22.99 -5.15
CA ALA A 232 -20.17 24.23 -5.59
C ALA A 232 -21.54 23.98 -6.23
N GLN A 233 -21.72 22.84 -6.90
CA GLN A 233 -22.99 22.37 -7.47
C GLN A 233 -23.95 21.77 -6.42
N GLY A 234 -23.52 21.61 -5.17
CA GLY A 234 -24.35 21.06 -4.09
C GLY A 234 -24.41 19.53 -4.04
N GLU A 235 -23.63 18.81 -4.86
CA GLU A 235 -23.64 17.34 -4.91
C GLU A 235 -23.01 16.67 -3.68
N LYS A 236 -22.28 17.44 -2.87
CA LYS A 236 -21.62 16.99 -1.63
C LYS A 236 -22.13 17.79 -0.41
N PRO A 237 -23.42 17.69 -0.03
CA PRO A 237 -24.04 18.59 0.94
C PRO A 237 -23.38 18.56 2.33
N MET A 238 -23.06 17.36 2.83
CA MET A 238 -22.38 17.21 4.13
C MET A 238 -20.99 17.84 4.13
N LEU A 239 -20.20 17.59 3.08
CA LEU A 239 -18.86 18.17 2.93
C LEU A 239 -18.92 19.69 2.79
N ASN A 240 -19.87 20.18 1.99
CA ASN A 240 -20.11 21.60 1.79
C ASN A 240 -20.43 22.29 3.12
N GLN A 241 -21.34 21.72 3.92
CA GLN A 241 -21.70 22.24 5.24
C GLN A 241 -20.51 22.25 6.21
N GLN A 242 -19.73 21.16 6.27
CA GLN A 242 -18.55 21.07 7.15
C GLN A 242 -17.52 22.15 6.82
N LEU A 243 -17.24 22.37 5.54
CA LEU A 243 -16.30 23.40 5.08
C LEU A 243 -16.86 24.81 5.31
N ALA A 244 -18.14 25.04 5.01
CA ALA A 244 -18.83 26.31 5.25
C ALA A 244 -18.76 26.72 6.73
N THR A 245 -19.08 25.79 7.62
CA THR A 245 -19.06 26.03 9.07
C THR A 245 -17.65 26.32 9.57
N TYR A 246 -16.66 25.51 9.19
CA TYR A 246 -15.29 25.68 9.68
C TYR A 246 -14.64 26.99 9.19
N PHE A 247 -14.87 27.35 7.93
CA PHE A 247 -14.31 28.58 7.34
C PHE A 247 -15.23 29.80 7.44
N SER A 248 -16.41 29.67 8.05
CA SER A 248 -17.43 30.71 8.13
C SER A 248 -17.80 31.30 6.76
N LEU A 249 -17.94 30.43 5.76
CA LEU A 249 -18.30 30.79 4.38
C LEU A 249 -19.80 30.67 4.14
N LYS A 250 -20.34 31.55 3.30
CA LYS A 250 -21.68 31.37 2.69
C LYS A 250 -21.54 30.49 1.45
N THR A 251 -22.50 29.59 1.22
CA THR A 251 -22.55 28.75 0.02
C THR A 251 -23.26 29.47 -1.14
N PRO A 252 -22.83 29.28 -2.40
CA PRO A 252 -21.67 28.47 -2.82
C PRO A 252 -20.34 29.22 -2.60
N PHE A 253 -19.28 28.46 -2.37
CA PHE A 253 -17.90 28.99 -2.32
C PHE A 253 -16.98 28.15 -3.21
N SER A 254 -15.88 28.75 -3.64
CA SER A 254 -14.87 28.11 -4.47
C SER A 254 -13.65 27.67 -3.67
N LYS A 255 -12.78 26.86 -4.31
CA LYS A 255 -11.43 26.56 -3.80
C LYS A 255 -10.62 27.84 -3.52
N GLN A 256 -10.83 28.92 -4.29
CA GLN A 256 -10.11 30.17 -4.12
C GLN A 256 -10.54 30.91 -2.85
N ASP A 257 -11.82 30.82 -2.46
CA ASP A 257 -12.33 31.50 -1.27
C ASP A 257 -11.74 30.91 0.02
N ILE A 258 -11.67 29.58 0.10
CA ILE A 258 -10.98 28.89 1.20
C ILE A 258 -9.49 29.28 1.23
N ARG A 259 -8.82 29.35 0.06
CA ARG A 259 -7.41 29.73 0.00
C ARG A 259 -7.17 31.16 0.48
N LYS A 260 -8.01 32.13 0.08
CA LYS A 260 -7.93 33.51 0.55
C LYS A 260 -7.98 33.59 2.08
N ILE A 261 -8.80 32.76 2.71
CA ILE A 261 -8.89 32.68 4.18
C ILE A 261 -7.62 32.08 4.79
N ILE A 262 -7.19 30.91 4.30
CA ILE A 262 -6.02 30.19 4.85
C ILE A 262 -4.74 31.03 4.74
N PHE A 263 -4.52 31.72 3.63
CA PHE A 263 -3.30 32.48 3.36
C PHE A 263 -3.43 33.98 3.65
N ALA A 264 -4.47 34.40 4.38
CA ALA A 264 -4.59 35.79 4.80
C ALA A 264 -3.43 36.19 5.75
N PRO A 265 -2.89 37.42 5.66
CA PRO A 265 -1.73 37.85 6.46
C PRO A 265 -1.89 37.67 7.98
N ASN A 266 -3.11 37.80 8.49
CA ASN A 266 -3.44 37.73 9.91
C ASN A 266 -4.15 36.41 10.30
N ARG A 267 -4.08 35.35 9.48
CA ARG A 267 -4.72 34.08 9.80
C ARG A 267 -4.01 33.44 11.01
N PRO A 268 -4.70 33.16 12.14
CA PRO A 268 -4.02 32.76 13.38
C PRO A 268 -3.26 31.43 13.30
N ASN A 269 -3.80 30.44 12.57
CA ASN A 269 -3.20 29.11 12.52
C ASN A 269 -3.42 28.42 11.15
N PRO A 270 -2.74 28.89 10.09
CA PRO A 270 -2.93 28.38 8.73
C PRO A 270 -2.57 26.89 8.60
N LYS A 271 -1.65 26.37 9.43
CA LYS A 271 -1.27 24.95 9.43
C LYS A 271 -2.43 24.06 9.92
N LYS A 272 -3.12 24.47 10.98
CA LYS A 272 -4.29 23.75 11.50
C LYS A 272 -5.43 23.72 10.49
N ASP A 273 -5.65 24.84 9.78
CA ASP A 273 -6.67 24.91 8.74
C ASP A 273 -6.36 24.01 7.54
N LEU A 274 -5.10 23.94 7.12
CA LEU A 274 -4.65 23.01 6.10
C LEU A 274 -4.86 21.56 6.54
N GLN A 275 -4.51 21.21 7.78
CA GLN A 275 -4.72 19.86 8.31
C GLN A 275 -6.21 19.49 8.35
N PHE A 276 -7.08 20.39 8.82
CA PHE A 276 -8.52 20.19 8.79
C PHE A 276 -9.03 19.96 7.36
N LEU A 277 -8.64 20.84 6.42
CA LEU A 277 -9.05 20.73 5.02
C LEU A 277 -8.62 19.38 4.42
N GLN A 278 -7.38 18.96 4.70
CA GLN A 278 -6.84 17.68 4.24
C GLN A 278 -7.64 16.49 4.78
N GLN A 279 -7.89 16.44 6.09
CA GLN A 279 -8.64 15.36 6.74
C GLN A 279 -10.08 15.28 6.24
N THR A 280 -10.73 16.43 6.07
CA THR A 280 -12.11 16.52 5.62
C THR A 280 -12.27 16.10 4.14
N LEU A 281 -11.32 16.45 3.27
CA LEU A 281 -11.38 16.10 1.84
C LEU A 281 -10.90 14.67 1.53
N ALA A 282 -9.98 14.12 2.33
CA ALA A 282 -9.29 12.86 2.02
C ALA A 282 -10.22 11.68 1.67
N PRO A 283 -11.33 11.41 2.41
CA PRO A 283 -12.22 10.30 2.09
C PRO A 283 -12.86 10.43 0.69
N TYR A 284 -13.22 11.66 0.30
CA TYR A 284 -13.85 11.95 -0.99
C TYR A 284 -12.86 11.86 -2.14
N ILE A 285 -11.66 12.42 -1.96
CA ILE A 285 -10.55 12.30 -2.92
C ILE A 285 -10.23 10.82 -3.15
N HIS A 286 -10.10 10.04 -2.07
CA HIS A 286 -9.77 8.63 -2.16
C HIS A 286 -10.87 7.81 -2.84
N SER A 287 -12.14 8.15 -2.61
CA SER A 287 -13.27 7.54 -3.30
C SER A 287 -13.24 7.82 -4.81
N ALA A 288 -13.05 9.09 -5.20
CA ALA A 288 -12.96 9.49 -6.61
C ALA A 288 -11.74 8.84 -7.31
N TYR A 289 -10.58 8.85 -6.65
CA TYR A 289 -9.38 8.16 -7.13
C TYR A 289 -9.66 6.67 -7.39
N LYS A 290 -10.31 5.97 -6.45
CA LYS A 290 -10.66 4.55 -6.62
C LYS A 290 -11.56 4.29 -7.82
N GLN A 291 -12.51 5.18 -8.09
CA GLN A 291 -13.39 5.07 -9.26
C GLN A 291 -12.60 5.25 -10.56
N ILE A 292 -11.67 6.21 -10.62
CA ILE A 292 -10.83 6.46 -11.79
C ILE A 292 -9.92 5.27 -12.08
N ILE A 293 -9.26 4.72 -11.06
CA ILE A 293 -8.38 3.57 -11.25
C ILE A 293 -9.16 2.25 -11.38
N ALA A 294 -10.50 2.25 -11.25
CA ALA A 294 -11.30 1.03 -11.24
C ALA A 294 -11.14 0.22 -12.53
N THR A 295 -11.08 0.91 -13.67
CA THR A 295 -11.09 0.37 -15.03
C THR A 295 -9.70 0.28 -15.67
N GLN A 296 -8.67 0.83 -15.03
CA GLN A 296 -7.33 0.90 -15.61
C GLN A 296 -6.49 -0.34 -15.29
N GLN A 297 -5.73 -0.82 -16.27
CA GLN A 297 -4.72 -1.86 -16.10
C GLN A 297 -3.35 -1.34 -16.54
N GLY A 298 -2.26 -1.95 -16.06
CA GLY A 298 -0.90 -1.49 -16.33
C GLY A 298 -0.35 -0.52 -15.28
N LEU A 299 0.56 0.35 -15.71
CA LEU A 299 1.26 1.30 -14.83
C LEU A 299 0.46 2.58 -14.61
N LEU A 300 0.05 2.82 -13.38
CA LEU A 300 -0.60 4.04 -12.93
C LEU A 300 0.46 5.05 -12.48
N LEU A 301 0.66 6.10 -13.27
CA LEU A 301 1.51 7.25 -12.96
C LEU A 301 0.70 8.28 -12.19
N ILE A 302 0.81 8.25 -10.87
CA ILE A 302 0.02 9.09 -9.96
C ILE A 302 0.78 10.40 -9.74
N GLU A 303 0.37 11.47 -10.43
CA GLU A 303 0.93 12.80 -10.21
C GLU A 303 0.40 13.37 -8.90
N ALA A 304 1.28 13.43 -7.90
CA ALA A 304 0.96 13.91 -6.57
C ALA A 304 2.07 14.88 -6.11
N PRO A 305 1.82 16.21 -6.12
CA PRO A 305 2.82 17.18 -5.70
C PRO A 305 3.14 17.12 -4.18
N GLN A 306 2.26 16.52 -3.37
CA GLN A 306 2.33 16.49 -1.89
C GLN A 306 2.32 15.04 -1.33
N VAL A 307 3.21 14.20 -1.85
CA VAL A 307 3.24 12.75 -1.56
C VAL A 307 3.38 12.42 -0.08
N ILE A 308 4.25 13.15 0.63
CA ILE A 308 4.56 12.89 2.03
C ILE A 308 3.42 13.38 2.91
N GLU A 309 2.92 14.58 2.61
CA GLU A 309 1.87 15.24 3.38
C GLU A 309 0.56 14.45 3.34
N TYR A 310 0.34 13.64 2.30
CA TYR A 310 -0.83 12.77 2.14
C TYR A 310 -0.58 11.28 2.40
N ASP A 311 0.60 10.89 2.94
CA ASP A 311 1.00 9.48 3.16
C ASP A 311 0.78 8.57 1.92
N LEU A 312 0.97 9.12 0.72
CA LEU A 312 0.69 8.40 -0.52
C LEU A 312 1.77 7.37 -0.86
N LEU A 313 2.88 7.33 -0.13
CA LEU A 313 3.94 6.35 -0.36
C LEU A 313 3.41 4.91 -0.29
N LYS A 314 2.52 4.65 0.67
CA LYS A 314 1.88 3.33 0.84
C LYS A 314 0.97 2.98 -0.33
N GLU A 315 0.34 3.98 -0.95
CA GLU A 315 -0.48 3.80 -2.15
C GLU A 315 0.37 3.30 -3.33
N SER A 316 1.57 3.87 -3.52
CA SER A 316 2.52 3.50 -4.59
C SER A 316 3.33 2.24 -4.36
N ASN A 317 3.10 1.50 -3.26
CA ASN A 317 3.97 0.40 -2.84
C ASN A 317 5.45 0.80 -2.68
N GLY A 318 5.71 2.06 -2.34
CA GLY A 318 7.07 2.60 -2.20
C GLY A 318 7.78 2.92 -3.51
N PHE A 319 7.09 3.01 -4.66
CA PHE A 319 7.69 3.44 -5.92
C PHE A 319 7.42 4.92 -6.19
N VAL A 320 8.48 5.72 -6.28
CA VAL A 320 8.39 7.17 -6.50
C VAL A 320 9.36 7.61 -7.60
N LEU A 321 8.87 8.43 -8.53
CA LEU A 321 9.67 9.19 -9.49
C LEU A 321 9.71 10.65 -9.06
N ASN A 322 10.89 11.12 -8.66
CA ASN A 322 11.13 12.52 -8.36
C ASN A 322 11.65 13.26 -9.60
N VAL A 323 10.88 14.24 -10.05
CA VAL A 323 11.20 15.11 -11.18
C VAL A 323 11.82 16.41 -10.66
N HIS A 324 13.11 16.56 -10.91
CA HIS A 324 13.90 17.74 -10.55
C HIS A 324 13.92 18.77 -11.69
N CYS A 325 14.08 20.04 -11.33
CA CYS A 325 14.33 21.13 -12.26
C CYS A 325 15.11 22.23 -11.53
N SER A 326 16.13 22.78 -12.17
CA SER A 326 16.93 23.88 -11.64
C SER A 326 16.06 25.09 -11.29
N GLU A 327 16.45 25.86 -10.27
CA GLU A 327 15.68 27.04 -9.85
C GLU A 327 15.54 28.08 -10.96
N THR A 328 16.60 28.27 -11.75
CA THR A 328 16.61 29.21 -12.87
C THR A 328 15.54 28.87 -13.90
N GLU A 329 15.45 27.60 -14.31
CA GLU A 329 14.44 27.17 -15.28
C GLU A 329 13.04 27.07 -14.66
N ARG A 330 12.95 26.68 -13.39
CA ARG A 330 11.68 26.68 -12.66
C ARG A 330 11.07 28.08 -12.63
N LYS A 331 11.86 29.11 -12.31
CA LYS A 331 11.42 30.51 -12.29
C LYS A 331 10.97 30.99 -13.67
N LYS A 332 11.72 30.67 -14.74
CA LYS A 332 11.32 30.99 -16.12
C LYS A 332 9.96 30.38 -16.48
N ARG A 333 9.78 29.08 -16.22
CA ARG A 333 8.52 28.37 -16.51
C ARG A 333 7.34 28.93 -15.73
N LEU A 334 7.53 29.25 -14.45
CA LEU A 334 6.48 29.82 -13.61
C LEU A 334 6.04 31.21 -14.08
N LEU A 335 6.98 32.05 -14.50
CA LEU A 335 6.69 33.40 -15.04
C LEU A 335 5.96 33.36 -16.39
N GLN A 336 6.15 32.30 -17.17
CA GLN A 336 5.52 32.15 -18.50
C GLN A 336 4.13 31.51 -18.48
N THR A 337 3.75 30.80 -17.41
CA THR A 337 2.55 29.93 -17.43
C THR A 337 1.47 30.29 -16.41
N ARG A 338 1.71 31.16 -15.43
CA ARG A 338 0.71 31.50 -14.41
C ARG A 338 0.76 32.96 -13.98
N ASP A 339 -0.42 33.59 -13.99
CA ASP A 339 -0.69 34.93 -13.48
C ASP A 339 -0.77 34.93 -11.94
N LEU A 340 0.33 34.52 -11.29
CA LEU A 340 0.44 34.47 -9.82
C LEU A 340 1.24 35.67 -9.32
N SER A 341 0.68 36.43 -8.38
CA SER A 341 1.39 37.55 -7.75
C SER A 341 2.64 37.05 -7.00
N LYS A 342 3.72 37.85 -7.02
CA LYS A 342 5.01 37.51 -6.37
C LYS A 342 4.86 37.18 -4.88
N THR A 343 3.93 37.83 -4.19
CA THR A 343 3.63 37.64 -2.77
C THR A 343 2.94 36.29 -2.48
N GLU A 344 2.06 35.83 -3.36
CA GLU A 344 1.36 34.55 -3.17
C GLU A 344 2.28 33.34 -3.42
N LEU A 345 3.25 33.47 -4.32
CA LEU A 345 4.32 32.49 -4.52
C LEU A 345 5.22 32.38 -3.28
N ALA A 346 5.65 33.51 -2.72
CA ALA A 346 6.51 33.53 -1.53
C ALA A 346 5.82 32.90 -0.30
N ASN A 347 4.54 33.20 -0.07
CA ASN A 347 3.79 32.62 1.04
C ASN A 347 3.57 31.10 0.89
N ARG A 348 3.42 30.59 -0.34
CA ARG A 348 3.33 29.14 -0.60
C ARG A 348 4.65 28.43 -0.40
N GLU A 349 5.75 29.03 -0.85
CA GLU A 349 7.09 28.48 -0.63
C GLU A 349 7.46 28.45 0.86
N ALA A 350 7.04 29.43 1.65
CA ALA A 350 7.25 29.46 3.10
C ALA A 350 6.47 28.38 3.88
N LEU A 351 5.34 27.89 3.33
CA LEU A 351 4.47 26.90 3.97
C LEU A 351 4.66 25.48 3.44
N THR A 352 5.52 25.27 2.42
CA THR A 352 5.81 23.97 1.85
C THR A 352 7.26 23.58 2.07
N LEU A 353 7.53 22.28 2.27
CA LEU A 353 8.90 21.78 2.39
C LEU A 353 9.72 22.16 1.15
N SER A 354 10.96 22.61 1.36
CA SER A 354 11.90 22.85 0.26
C SER A 354 12.11 21.56 -0.55
N ALA A 355 12.55 21.69 -1.80
CA ALA A 355 12.80 20.52 -2.65
C ALA A 355 13.83 19.55 -2.02
N LYS A 356 14.86 20.11 -1.35
CA LYS A 356 15.90 19.35 -0.66
C LYS A 356 15.37 18.61 0.57
N GLU A 357 14.59 19.29 1.41
CA GLU A 357 13.97 18.66 2.59
C GLU A 357 12.98 17.57 2.20
N ARG A 358 12.13 17.83 1.19
CA ARG A 358 11.18 16.84 0.66
C ARG A 358 11.91 15.60 0.16
N LEU A 359 12.99 15.78 -0.60
CA LEU A 359 13.80 14.66 -1.09
C LEU A 359 14.45 13.86 0.06
N GLY A 360 14.96 14.56 1.08
CA GLY A 360 15.53 13.93 2.27
C GLY A 360 14.50 13.09 3.03
N LEU A 361 13.30 13.63 3.25
CA LEU A 361 12.19 12.91 3.88
C LEU A 361 11.72 11.73 3.03
N LEU A 362 11.60 11.90 1.71
CA LEU A 362 11.24 10.80 0.80
C LEU A 362 12.25 9.65 0.91
N LYS A 363 13.56 9.95 0.86
CA LYS A 363 14.61 8.92 1.00
C LYS A 363 14.52 8.21 2.34
N LYS A 364 14.32 8.96 3.43
CA LYS A 364 14.15 8.40 4.79
C LYS A 364 12.93 7.46 4.84
N SER A 365 11.77 7.92 4.38
CA SER A 365 10.54 7.11 4.40
C SER A 365 10.64 5.88 3.50
N LEU A 366 11.24 5.99 2.31
CA LEU A 366 11.45 4.85 1.42
C LEU A 366 12.42 3.83 2.00
N SER A 367 13.48 4.28 2.70
CA SER A 367 14.41 3.38 3.38
C SER A 367 13.73 2.59 4.52
N ALA A 368 12.75 3.17 5.20
CA ALA A 368 12.00 2.50 6.26
C ALA A 368 11.11 1.35 5.74
N LEU A 369 10.77 1.35 4.45
CA LEU A 369 9.99 0.29 3.80
C LEU A 369 10.85 -0.93 3.40
N ASN A 370 12.18 -0.87 3.54
CA ASN A 370 13.19 -1.84 3.05
C ASN A 370 13.17 -2.13 1.52
N HIS A 371 12.07 -1.83 0.82
CA HIS A 371 11.84 -2.12 -0.60
C HIS A 371 11.39 -0.88 -1.41
N GLY A 372 11.36 0.30 -0.78
CA GLY A 372 11.06 1.53 -1.48
C GLY A 372 12.10 1.84 -2.56
N HIS A 373 11.68 2.40 -3.69
CA HIS A 373 12.54 2.77 -4.78
C HIS A 373 12.26 4.19 -5.25
N LEU A 374 13.33 4.99 -5.33
CA LEU A 374 13.30 6.37 -5.81
C LEU A 374 13.96 6.46 -7.18
N PHE A 375 13.17 6.67 -8.22
CA PHE A 375 13.66 7.11 -9.52
C PHE A 375 13.87 8.62 -9.48
N SER A 376 14.88 9.12 -10.19
CA SER A 376 15.15 10.54 -10.33
C SER A 376 15.26 10.89 -11.81
N TYR A 377 14.65 12.00 -12.20
CA TYR A 377 14.77 12.56 -13.55
C TYR A 377 15.05 14.05 -13.45
N ASP A 378 16.13 14.51 -14.08
CA ASP A 378 16.45 15.93 -14.16
C ASP A 378 15.81 16.52 -15.42
N ASN A 379 14.98 17.55 -15.24
CA ASN A 379 14.27 18.23 -16.32
C ASN A 379 14.78 19.68 -16.48
N SER A 380 16.02 19.93 -16.07
CA SER A 380 16.69 21.24 -16.10
C SER A 380 17.17 21.64 -17.48
N THR A 381 17.57 20.70 -18.33
CA THR A 381 17.86 20.98 -19.73
C THR A 381 16.82 20.30 -20.64
N PRO A 382 16.68 20.69 -21.91
CA PRO A 382 15.96 19.90 -22.90
C PRO A 382 16.74 18.59 -23.13
N HIS A 383 16.65 17.65 -22.18
CA HIS A 383 17.42 16.42 -22.22
C HIS A 383 16.97 15.53 -23.40
N ALA A 384 17.93 14.86 -24.01
CA ALA A 384 17.77 14.05 -25.20
C ALA A 384 16.77 12.89 -24.98
N PHE A 385 16.08 12.50 -26.05
CA PHE A 385 15.14 11.37 -26.09
C PHE A 385 15.68 10.08 -25.42
N THR A 386 17.00 9.87 -25.45
CA THR A 386 17.73 8.74 -24.87
C THR A 386 17.60 8.59 -23.36
N GLU A 387 17.61 9.68 -22.58
CA GLU A 387 17.49 9.61 -21.12
C GLU A 387 16.11 9.14 -20.66
N LEU A 388 15.05 9.58 -21.35
CA LEU A 388 13.69 9.18 -21.04
C LEU A 388 13.45 7.70 -21.37
N SER A 389 14.01 7.21 -22.48
CA SER A 389 13.94 5.79 -22.82
C SER A 389 14.68 4.92 -21.79
N ASN A 390 15.81 5.38 -21.27
CA ASN A 390 16.54 4.70 -20.20
C ASN A 390 15.74 4.66 -18.89
N LEU A 391 15.09 5.77 -18.52
CA LEU A 391 14.18 5.82 -17.38
C LEU A 391 13.04 4.81 -17.53
N ALA A 392 12.39 4.76 -18.70
CA ALA A 392 11.32 3.81 -18.98
C ALA A 392 11.80 2.35 -18.83
N LYS A 393 12.95 1.99 -19.41
CA LYS A 393 13.57 0.66 -19.25
C LYS A 393 13.83 0.31 -17.79
N THR A 394 14.32 1.27 -17.01
CA THR A 394 14.62 1.09 -15.58
C THR A 394 13.34 0.86 -14.78
N ILE A 395 12.28 1.62 -15.05
CA ILE A 395 10.96 1.45 -14.44
C ILE A 395 10.39 0.06 -14.78
N ILE A 396 10.44 -0.37 -16.05
CA ILE A 396 9.97 -1.68 -16.50
C ILE A 396 10.66 -2.80 -15.73
N SER A 397 11.99 -2.77 -15.69
CA SER A 397 12.78 -3.77 -14.98
C SER A 397 12.47 -3.79 -13.49
N LYS A 398 12.46 -2.63 -12.82
CA LYS A 398 12.35 -2.57 -11.37
C LYS A 398 10.95 -2.95 -10.86
N LEU A 399 9.90 -2.56 -11.59
CA LEU A 399 8.52 -2.91 -11.22
C LEU A 399 8.11 -4.29 -11.76
N ASN A 400 9.00 -4.97 -12.52
CA ASN A 400 8.71 -6.20 -13.25
C ASN A 400 7.43 -6.07 -14.10
N LEU A 401 7.34 -4.96 -14.84
CA LEU A 401 6.17 -4.69 -15.68
C LEU A 401 6.07 -5.75 -16.78
N LYS A 402 4.87 -6.29 -16.96
CA LYS A 402 4.58 -7.26 -18.02
C LYS A 402 4.01 -6.53 -19.22
N ALA A 403 4.47 -6.90 -20.41
CA ALA A 403 3.84 -6.49 -21.65
C ALA A 403 2.39 -6.99 -21.71
N ILE A 404 1.53 -6.25 -22.40
CA ILE A 404 0.16 -6.68 -22.66
C ILE A 404 0.24 -7.98 -23.48
N SER A 405 -0.26 -9.09 -22.94
CA SER A 405 -0.44 -10.31 -23.73
C SER A 405 -1.52 -10.06 -24.78
N THR A 406 -1.19 -10.21 -26.06
CA THR A 406 -2.11 -10.07 -27.20
C THR A 406 -3.26 -11.08 -27.21
N GLU A 407 -3.28 -12.06 -26.31
CA GLU A 407 -4.35 -13.07 -26.16
C GLU A 407 -5.61 -12.57 -25.42
N ARG A 408 -5.86 -11.26 -25.38
CA ARG A 408 -7.06 -10.70 -24.73
C ARG A 408 -7.93 -9.96 -25.74
N LEU A 409 -8.77 -10.73 -26.44
CA LEU A 409 -10.09 -10.32 -26.91
C LEU A 409 -11.13 -11.27 -26.31
#